data_AF-A0A6G4X3M0-F1
#
_entry.id   AF-A0A6G4X3M0-F1
#
_cell.length_a   1.000
_cell.length_b   1.000
_cell.length_c   1.000
_cell.angle_alpha   90.00
_cell.angle_beta   90.00
_cell.angle_gamma   90.00
#
_symmetry.space_group_name_H-M   'P 1'
#
loop_
_entity.id
_entity.type
_entity.pdbx_description
1 polymer ?
#
loop_
_entity_poly.entity_id
_entity_poly.type
_entity_poly.pdbx_seq_one_letter_code
_entity_poly.pdbx_strand_id
1 'polypeptide(L)'
;MPNVTLDEIRAAAERQYGDFDIALPDGTAVTLRSPLRMSAEERGLLADVEQLANAGDTGAVTEALKVAAKTPEQGARLLDALGGDLATAAVLFERWAKAVSVGEASPSAS
;
A
#
# COMPACT_ATOMS: atom_id res chain seq x y z
N MET A 1 -11.88 26.05 -22.96
CA MET A 1 -12.98 25.55 -22.12
C MET A 1 -12.44 24.36 -21.36
N PRO A 2 -12.49 24.29 -20.02
CA PRO A 2 -12.03 23.10 -19.32
C PRO A 2 -13.02 21.99 -19.64
N ASN A 3 -12.61 21.04 -20.48
CA ASN A 3 -13.43 19.90 -20.89
C ASN A 3 -13.06 18.64 -20.08
N VAL A 4 -12.60 18.85 -18.83
CA VAL A 4 -12.34 17.74 -17.92
C VAL A 4 -13.68 17.31 -17.33
N THR A 5 -14.09 16.09 -17.65
CA THR A 5 -15.30 15.47 -17.12
C THR A 5 -15.06 14.84 -15.75
N LEU A 6 -16.14 14.64 -14.98
CA LEU A 6 -16.04 13.97 -13.69
C LEU A 6 -15.56 12.51 -13.83
N ASP A 7 -15.89 11.84 -14.94
CA ASP A 7 -15.37 10.49 -15.25
C ASP A 7 -13.86 10.50 -15.49
N GLU A 8 -13.31 11.51 -16.17
CA GLU A 8 -11.86 11.65 -16.32
C GLU A 8 -11.16 11.90 -14.97
N ILE A 9 -11.77 12.71 -14.09
CA ILE A 9 -11.25 12.93 -12.74
C ILE A 9 -11.30 11.63 -11.91
N ARG A 10 -12.39 10.86 -12.02
CA ARG A 10 -12.50 9.55 -11.36
C ARG A 10 -11.46 8.57 -11.88
N ALA A 11 -11.26 8.48 -13.19
CA ALA A 11 -10.24 7.62 -13.79
C ALA A 11 -8.82 8.05 -13.42
N ALA A 12 -8.56 9.34 -13.25
CA ALA A 12 -7.29 9.84 -12.73
C ALA A 12 -7.09 9.48 -11.25
N ALA A 13 -8.14 9.64 -10.43
CA ALA A 13 -8.11 9.26 -9.04
C ALA A 13 -7.90 7.75 -8.84
N GLU A 14 -8.52 6.89 -9.65
CA GLU A 14 -8.30 5.45 -9.61
C GLU A 14 -6.89 5.06 -10.10
N ARG A 15 -6.28 5.79 -11.03
CA ARG A 15 -4.88 5.52 -11.40
C ARG A 15 -3.90 5.94 -10.31
N GLN A 16 -4.19 7.03 -9.62
CA GLN A 16 -3.26 7.62 -8.65
C GLN A 16 -3.46 7.08 -7.22
N TYR A 17 -4.68 6.69 -6.89
CA TYR A 17 -5.11 6.26 -5.56
C TYR A 17 -5.88 4.94 -5.58
N GLY A 18 -5.80 4.22 -6.69
CA GLY A 18 -6.38 2.89 -6.83
C GLY A 18 -5.70 1.89 -5.92
N ASP A 19 -6.32 0.72 -5.85
CA ASP A 19 -5.76 -0.38 -5.10
C ASP A 19 -4.47 -0.91 -5.77
N PHE A 20 -3.57 -1.46 -4.95
CA PHE A 20 -2.32 -2.05 -5.39
C PHE A 20 -2.43 -3.57 -5.41
N ASP A 21 -2.53 -4.15 -6.60
CA ASP A 21 -2.69 -5.59 -6.79
C ASP A 21 -1.34 -6.32 -6.91
N ILE A 22 -1.20 -7.42 -6.18
CA ILE A 22 0.00 -8.26 -6.12
C ILE A 22 -0.39 -9.67 -6.56
N ALA A 23 0.19 -10.14 -7.66
CA ALA A 23 0.07 -11.54 -8.05
C ALA A 23 0.99 -12.41 -7.19
N LEU A 24 0.41 -13.42 -6.55
CA LEU A 24 1.10 -14.43 -5.76
C LEU A 24 1.53 -15.62 -6.65
N PRO A 25 2.58 -16.37 -6.27
CA PRO A 25 3.10 -17.49 -7.06
C PRO A 25 2.08 -18.62 -7.27
N ASP A 26 1.14 -18.77 -6.35
CA ASP A 26 0.00 -19.70 -6.41
C ASP A 26 -1.14 -19.23 -7.34
N GLY A 27 -0.93 -18.16 -8.12
CA GLY A 27 -1.85 -17.70 -9.17
C GLY A 27 -3.02 -16.87 -8.67
N THR A 28 -3.03 -16.51 -7.38
CA THR A 28 -4.03 -15.62 -6.79
C THR A 28 -3.50 -14.19 -6.68
N ALA A 29 -4.41 -13.23 -6.47
CA ALA A 29 -4.05 -11.83 -6.26
C ALA A 29 -4.41 -11.36 -4.86
N VAL A 30 -3.54 -10.54 -4.28
CA VAL A 30 -3.81 -9.78 -3.06
C VAL A 30 -3.86 -8.30 -3.40
N THR A 31 -4.89 -7.63 -2.92
CA THR A 31 -5.13 -6.21 -3.10
C THR A 31 -4.78 -5.45 -1.82
N LEU A 32 -3.86 -4.49 -1.91
CA LEU A 32 -3.57 -3.52 -0.83
C LEU A 32 -4.28 -2.20 -1.12
N ARG A 33 -5.05 -1.70 -0.16
CA ARG A 33 -5.85 -0.47 -0.27
C ARG A 33 -4.96 0.76 -0.21
N SER A 34 -5.37 1.86 -0.85
CA SER A 34 -4.77 3.18 -0.62
C SER A 34 -5.16 3.72 0.77
N PRO A 35 -4.27 4.44 1.49
CA PRO A 35 -4.60 5.13 2.74
C PRO A 35 -5.82 6.06 2.62
N LEU A 36 -6.07 6.64 1.45
CA LEU A 36 -7.26 7.48 1.20
C LEU A 36 -8.58 6.70 1.25
N ARG A 37 -8.54 5.38 1.10
CA ARG A 37 -9.69 4.46 1.20
C ARG A 37 -9.80 3.83 2.59
N MET A 38 -8.91 4.20 3.52
CA MET A 38 -8.88 3.66 4.89
C MET A 38 -9.51 4.61 5.90
N SER A 39 -9.95 4.03 7.01
CA SER A 39 -10.47 4.73 8.18
C SER A 39 -9.38 5.60 8.82
N ALA A 40 -9.77 6.59 9.63
CA ALA A 40 -8.80 7.43 10.35
C ALA A 40 -7.91 6.62 11.31
N GLU A 41 -8.48 5.60 11.96
CA GLU A 41 -7.75 4.67 12.83
C GLU A 41 -6.71 3.84 12.06
N GLU A 42 -7.09 3.28 10.92
CA GLU A 42 -6.19 2.50 10.04
C GLU A 42 -5.04 3.36 9.51
N ARG A 43 -5.30 4.64 9.17
CA ARG A 43 -4.25 5.59 8.80
C ARG A 43 -3.31 5.93 9.96
N GLY A 44 -3.84 6.03 11.18
CA GLY A 44 -3.02 6.21 12.39
C GLY A 44 -2.05 5.05 12.59
N LEU A 45 -2.57 3.82 12.52
CA LEU A 45 -1.75 2.60 12.63
C LEU A 45 -0.63 2.54 11.58
N LEU A 46 -0.90 2.98 10.35
CA LEU A 46 0.14 3.06 9.32
C LEU A 46 1.25 4.06 9.67
N ALA A 47 0.89 5.24 10.18
CA ALA A 47 1.87 6.24 10.61
C ALA A 47 2.72 5.74 11.80
N ASP A 48 2.11 5.04 12.75
CA ASP A 48 2.81 4.39 13.86
C ASP A 48 3.78 3.31 13.33
N VAL A 49 3.36 2.51 12.36
CA VAL A 49 4.23 1.50 11.73
C VAL A 49 5.39 2.15 10.97
N GLU A 50 5.16 3.22 10.22
CA GLU A 50 6.24 3.95 9.54
C GLU A 50 7.27 4.46 10.56
N GLN A 51 6.83 4.96 11.71
CA GLN A 51 7.72 5.37 12.80
C GLN A 51 8.52 4.19 13.36
N LEU A 52 7.88 3.04 13.59
CA LEU A 52 8.51 1.83 14.11
C LEU A 52 9.49 1.21 13.09
N ALA A 53 9.14 1.20 11.81
CA ALA A 53 10.01 0.75 10.73
C ALA A 53 11.26 1.62 10.62
N ASN A 54 11.11 2.95 10.75
CA ASN A 54 12.25 3.89 10.83
C ASN A 54 13.11 3.66 12.09
N ALA A 55 12.55 3.14 13.17
CA ALA A 55 13.27 2.74 14.38
C ALA A 55 13.94 1.36 14.28
N GLY A 56 13.77 0.65 13.16
CA GLY A 56 14.36 -0.67 12.91
C GLY A 56 13.49 -1.86 13.34
N ASP A 57 12.21 -1.65 13.67
CA ASP A 57 11.28 -2.73 13.98
C ASP A 57 10.65 -3.29 12.69
N THR A 58 11.20 -4.41 12.23
CA THR A 58 10.72 -5.13 11.05
C THR A 58 9.40 -5.88 11.29
N GLY A 59 8.99 -6.10 12.54
CA GLY A 59 7.70 -6.73 12.85
C GLY A 59 6.53 -5.80 12.50
N ALA A 60 6.72 -4.50 12.70
CA ALA A 60 5.74 -3.46 12.37
C ALA A 60 5.34 -3.51 10.89
N VAL A 61 6.29 -3.78 9.99
CA VAL A 61 6.06 -3.89 8.54
C VAL A 61 5.00 -4.95 8.20
N THR A 62 5.07 -6.12 8.84
CA THR A 62 4.10 -7.20 8.58
C THR A 62 2.69 -6.84 9.07
N GLU A 63 2.58 -6.10 10.18
CA GLU A 63 1.31 -5.61 10.68
C GLU A 63 0.71 -4.54 9.76
N ALA A 64 1.53 -3.61 9.23
CA ALA A 64 1.04 -2.67 8.23
C ALA A 64 0.54 -3.35 6.96
N LEU A 65 1.22 -4.39 6.46
CA LEU A 65 0.75 -5.13 5.29
C LEU A 65 -0.60 -5.83 5.54
N LYS A 66 -0.86 -6.31 6.77
CA LYS A 66 -2.19 -6.83 7.16
C LYS A 66 -3.26 -5.74 7.15
N VAL A 67 -2.96 -4.58 7.73
CA VAL A 67 -3.88 -3.44 7.77
C VAL A 67 -4.16 -2.93 6.35
N ALA A 68 -3.13 -2.86 5.52
CA ALA A 68 -3.23 -2.40 4.15
C ALA A 68 -4.04 -3.35 3.25
N ALA A 69 -4.05 -4.65 3.56
CA ALA A 69 -4.82 -5.63 2.80
C ALA A 69 -6.32 -5.28 2.77
N LYS A 70 -6.96 -5.60 1.64
CA LYS A 70 -8.39 -5.35 1.42
C LYS A 70 -9.28 -6.17 2.35
N THR A 71 -8.85 -7.37 2.72
CA THR A 71 -9.54 -8.24 3.69
C THR A 71 -8.50 -8.93 4.59
N PRO A 72 -8.88 -9.37 5.81
CA PRO A 72 -7.97 -10.09 6.69
C PRO A 72 -7.42 -11.38 6.08
N GLU A 73 -8.21 -12.08 5.25
CA GLU A 73 -7.77 -13.29 4.55
C GLU A 73 -6.67 -12.98 3.53
N GLN A 74 -6.77 -11.85 2.83
CA GLN A 74 -5.75 -11.40 1.89
C GLN A 74 -4.45 -11.00 2.62
N GLY A 75 -4.57 -10.35 3.78
CA GLY A 75 -3.42 -10.05 4.63
C GLY A 75 -2.71 -11.31 5.12
N ALA A 76 -3.46 -12.30 5.61
CA ALA A 76 -2.90 -13.57 6.03
C ALA A 76 -2.21 -14.31 4.87
N ARG A 77 -2.85 -14.33 3.70
CA ARG A 77 -2.30 -14.98 2.51
C ARG A 77 -1.02 -14.31 2.01
N LEU A 78 -0.97 -12.99 2.03
CA LEU A 78 0.24 -12.25 1.66
C LEU A 78 1.41 -12.61 2.59
N LEU A 79 1.17 -12.67 3.89
CA LEU A 79 2.22 -13.01 4.85
C LEU A 79 2.68 -14.47 4.74
N ASP A 80 1.76 -15.39 4.47
CA ASP A 80 2.08 -16.79 4.17
C ASP A 80 2.96 -16.89 2.93
N ALA A 81 2.60 -16.18 1.85
CA ALA A 81 3.37 -16.13 0.61
C ALA A 81 4.75 -15.46 0.79
N LEU A 82 4.88 -14.51 1.71
CA LEU A 82 6.17 -13.91 2.08
C LEU A 82 7.06 -14.87 2.89
N GLY A 83 6.50 -15.92 3.49
CA GLY A 83 7.27 -16.98 4.15
C GLY A 83 8.16 -16.52 5.31
N GLY A 84 7.84 -15.37 5.92
CA GLY A 84 8.67 -14.73 6.95
C GLY A 84 9.90 -13.99 6.42
N ASP A 85 10.04 -13.79 5.11
CA ASP A 85 11.11 -12.99 4.52
C ASP A 85 10.86 -11.49 4.75
N LEU A 86 11.37 -11.00 5.88
CA LEU A 86 11.17 -9.61 6.30
C LEU A 86 11.79 -8.60 5.33
N ALA A 87 12.82 -8.99 4.58
CA ALA A 87 13.42 -8.15 3.55
C ALA A 87 12.44 -7.92 2.39
N THR A 88 11.80 -8.98 1.88
CA THR A 88 10.77 -8.87 0.85
C THR A 88 9.54 -8.13 1.37
N ALA A 89 9.15 -8.35 2.64
CA ALA A 89 8.05 -7.61 3.27
C ALA A 89 8.33 -6.10 3.32
N ALA A 90 9.55 -5.70 3.71
CA ALA A 90 9.98 -4.30 3.75
C ALA A 90 9.96 -3.67 2.35
N VAL A 91 10.54 -4.35 1.35
CA VAL A 91 10.54 -3.88 -0.04
C VAL A 91 9.12 -3.75 -0.59
N LEU A 92 8.22 -4.68 -0.25
CA LEU A 92 6.83 -4.62 -0.65
C LEU A 92 6.11 -3.42 -0.03
N PHE A 93 6.27 -3.25 1.29
CA PHE A 93 5.68 -2.14 2.02
C PHE A 93 6.15 -0.79 1.47
N GLU A 94 7.45 -0.62 1.23
CA GLU A 94 7.99 0.59 0.60
C GLU A 94 7.41 0.85 -0.78
N ARG A 95 7.27 -0.19 -1.62
CA ARG A 95 6.70 -0.06 -2.96
C ARG A 95 5.24 0.35 -2.92
N TRP A 96 4.46 -0.28 -2.05
CA TRP A 96 3.06 0.07 -1.84
C TRP A 96 2.94 1.50 -1.32
N ALA A 97 3.67 1.85 -0.26
CA ALA A 97 3.66 3.19 0.34
C ALA A 97 4.00 4.27 -0.69
N LYS A 98 5.03 4.06 -1.52
CA LYS A 98 5.38 4.96 -2.63
C LYS A 98 4.29 5.05 -3.70
N ALA A 99 3.62 3.96 -4.02
CA ALA A 99 2.56 3.93 -5.03
C ALA A 99 1.29 4.66 -4.57
N VAL A 100 1.01 4.66 -3.26
CA VAL A 100 -0.22 5.22 -2.69
C VAL A 100 -0.01 6.57 -1.97
N SER A 101 1.23 6.99 -1.76
CA SER A 101 1.58 8.28 -1.13
C SER A 101 1.32 9.44 -2.09
N VAL A 102 0.44 10.34 -1.66
CA VAL A 102 0.10 11.58 -2.38
C VAL A 102 1.16 12.63 -2.04
N GLY A 103 2.31 12.61 -2.72
CA GLY A 103 3.25 13.73 -2.59
C GLY A 103 4.73 13.45 -2.89
N GLU A 104 5.17 12.20 -3.00
CA GLU A 104 6.59 11.89 -3.25
C GLU A 104 6.83 11.31 -4.64
N ALA A 105 6.11 11.81 -5.64
CA ALA A 105 6.66 11.83 -6.99
C ALA A 105 8.01 12.53 -6.87
N SER A 106 9.11 11.77 -7.04
CA SER A 106 10.46 12.31 -7.00
C SER A 106 10.49 13.59 -7.83
N PRO A 107 11.11 14.69 -7.37
CA PRO A 107 11.42 15.78 -8.28
C PRO A 107 12.27 15.12 -9.37
N SER A 108 11.68 14.93 -10.55
CA SER A 108 12.45 14.52 -11.71
C SER A 108 13.49 15.61 -11.87
N ALA A 109 14.76 15.24 -11.65
CA ALA A 109 15.88 16.11 -11.88
C ALA A 109 15.71 16.77 -13.26
N SER A 110 15.67 18.09 -13.27
CA SER A 110 15.84 18.94 -14.46
C SER A 110 17.02 19.86 -14.19
#